data_AF-C6SLL4-F1
#
_entry.id   AF-C6SLL4-F1
#
_cell.length_a   1.000
_cell.length_b   1.000
_cell.length_c   1.000
_cell.angle_alpha   90.00
_cell.angle_beta   90.00
_cell.angle_gamma   90.00
#
_symmetry.space_group_name_H-M   'P 1'
#
loop_
_entity.id
_entity.type
_entity.pdbx_description
1 polymer ?
#
loop_
_entity_poly.entity_id
_entity_poly.type
_entity_poly.pdbx_seq_one_letter_code
_entity_poly.pdbx_strand_id
1 'polypeptide(L)'
;MNNLPVADLLVSAIIAACIVLSAMRGVIAEAGSMAAWVVAFFFAKLFAAPFADIAFASFQPRLFALALSFISLFVIACLIQKILRSLLTGAVSAVGLGFANRILGGVFGALKGILIITLLVMLASKTDLPDTEEWRQSYTLPFFVSLSEAVLNHSGGTAETPEDD
;
A
#
# COMPACT_ATOMS: atom_id res chain seq x y z
N MET A 1 25.32 27.22 3.04
CA MET A 1 25.54 25.83 3.49
C MET A 1 24.28 25.08 3.10
N ASN A 2 24.38 24.17 2.13
CA ASN A 2 23.29 23.56 1.35
C ASN A 2 21.95 23.44 2.10
N ASN A 3 21.09 24.45 1.94
CA ASN A 3 19.72 24.49 2.45
C ASN A 3 18.83 23.67 1.50
N LEU A 4 19.01 22.35 1.53
CA LEU A 4 18.01 21.43 1.00
C LEU A 4 16.83 21.45 1.98
N PRO A 5 15.61 21.77 1.54
CA PRO A 5 14.43 21.74 2.38
C PRO A 5 14.28 20.37 3.02
N VAL A 6 13.89 20.33 4.30
CA VAL A 6 13.70 19.08 5.04
C VAL A 6 12.70 18.16 4.32
N ALA A 7 11.71 18.76 3.64
CA ALA A 7 10.78 18.07 2.76
C ALA A 7 11.46 17.24 1.66
N ASP A 8 12.45 17.78 0.94
CA ASP A 8 13.17 17.04 -0.12
C ASP A 8 13.98 15.87 0.46
N LEU A 9 14.59 16.07 1.63
CA LEU A 9 15.32 15.00 2.32
C LEU A 9 14.37 13.88 2.77
N LEU A 10 13.18 14.22 3.28
CA LEU A 10 12.16 13.25 3.67
C LEU A 10 11.63 12.47 2.47
N VAL A 11 11.27 13.16 1.38
CA VAL A 11 10.76 12.52 0.16
C VAL A 11 11.80 11.56 -0.42
N SER A 12 13.05 12.02 -0.57
CA SER A 12 14.13 11.18 -1.09
C SER A 12 14.44 10.00 -0.18
N ALA A 13 14.45 10.19 1.15
CA ALA A 13 14.65 9.12 2.12
C ALA A 13 13.55 8.05 2.05
N ILE A 14 12.28 8.45 1.94
CA ILE A 14 11.16 7.52 1.84
C ILE A 14 11.22 6.72 0.54
N ILE A 15 11.48 7.39 -0.59
CA ILE A 15 11.58 6.72 -1.89
C ILE A 15 12.77 5.77 -1.90
N ALA A 16 13.94 6.20 -1.42
CA ALA A 16 15.13 5.37 -1.31
C ALA A 16 14.88 4.15 -0.41
N ALA A 17 14.24 4.35 0.75
CA ALA A 17 13.86 3.26 1.64
C ALA A 17 12.92 2.27 0.94
N CYS A 18 11.91 2.76 0.21
CA CYS A 18 11.01 1.90 -0.57
C CYS A 18 11.77 1.10 -1.63
N ILE A 19 12.66 1.73 -2.39
CA ILE A 19 13.49 1.07 -3.41
C ILE A 19 14.33 -0.03 -2.77
N VAL A 20 15.07 0.28 -1.69
CA VAL A 20 15.97 -0.69 -1.03
C VAL A 20 15.16 -1.86 -0.46
N LEU A 21 14.09 -1.58 0.29
CA LEU A 21 13.26 -2.62 0.91
C LEU A 21 12.61 -3.52 -0.13
N SER A 22 12.09 -2.95 -1.23
CA SER A 22 11.47 -3.73 -2.31
C SER A 22 12.51 -4.43 -3.18
N ALA A 23 13.70 -3.87 -3.38
CA ALA A 23 14.80 -4.56 -4.06
C ALA A 23 15.36 -5.74 -3.25
N MET A 24 15.38 -5.62 -1.91
CA MET A 24 15.75 -6.74 -1.03
C MET A 24 14.73 -7.89 -1.10
N ARG A 25 13.42 -7.56 -1.19
CA ARG A 25 12.35 -8.54 -1.28
C ARG A 25 12.16 -9.12 -2.69
N GLY A 26 12.41 -8.31 -3.72
CA GLY A 26 12.15 -8.62 -5.11
C GLY A 26 10.69 -8.46 -5.54
N VAL A 27 10.47 -8.34 -6.86
CA VAL A 27 9.15 -8.04 -7.43
C VAL A 27 8.13 -9.15 -7.20
N ILE A 28 8.54 -10.42 -7.26
CA ILE A 28 7.64 -11.57 -7.08
C ILE A 28 7.06 -11.56 -5.67
N ALA A 29 7.90 -11.23 -4.69
CA ALA A 29 7.47 -11.11 -3.31
C ALA A 29 6.52 -9.91 -3.13
N GLU A 30 6.85 -8.74 -3.69
CA GLU A 30 5.99 -7.54 -3.62
C GLU A 30 4.62 -7.78 -4.29
N ALA A 31 4.60 -8.23 -5.55
CA ALA A 31 3.39 -8.52 -6.30
C ALA A 31 2.57 -9.64 -5.64
N GLY A 32 3.23 -10.71 -5.19
CA GLY A 32 2.57 -11.76 -4.41
C GLY A 32 1.99 -11.25 -3.09
N SER A 33 2.56 -10.20 -2.49
CA SER A 33 1.99 -9.53 -1.33
C SER A 33 0.67 -8.86 -1.65
N MET A 34 0.66 -8.08 -2.73
CA MET A 34 -0.51 -7.34 -3.21
C MET A 34 -1.58 -8.25 -3.81
N ALA A 35 -1.25 -9.45 -4.30
CA ALA A 35 -2.27 -10.42 -4.66
C ALA A 35 -2.84 -11.09 -3.41
N ALA A 36 -1.97 -11.50 -2.48
CA ALA A 36 -2.38 -12.32 -1.36
C ALA A 36 -3.20 -11.57 -0.30
N TRP A 37 -3.00 -10.26 -0.07
CA TRP A 37 -3.91 -9.52 0.81
C TRP A 37 -5.35 -9.45 0.25
N VAL A 38 -5.51 -9.31 -1.08
CA VAL A 38 -6.82 -9.33 -1.75
C VAL A 38 -7.45 -10.71 -1.60
N VAL A 39 -6.69 -11.76 -1.93
CA VAL A 39 -7.17 -13.15 -1.79
C VAL A 39 -7.53 -13.46 -0.34
N ALA A 40 -6.70 -13.07 0.63
CA ALA A 40 -6.96 -13.24 2.05
C ALA A 40 -8.23 -12.51 2.50
N PHE A 41 -8.44 -11.28 2.01
CA PHE A 41 -9.64 -10.51 2.29
C PHE A 41 -10.89 -11.23 1.76
N PHE A 42 -10.93 -11.60 0.48
CA PHE A 42 -12.07 -12.30 -0.11
C PHE A 42 -12.32 -13.66 0.54
N PHE A 43 -11.26 -14.41 0.84
CA PHE A 43 -11.35 -15.67 1.56
C PHE A 43 -11.98 -15.46 2.94
N ALA A 44 -11.46 -14.53 3.75
CA ALA A 44 -12.04 -14.22 5.05
C ALA A 44 -13.50 -13.75 4.92
N LYS A 45 -13.82 -12.92 3.92
CA LYS A 45 -15.17 -12.37 3.68
C LYS A 45 -16.17 -13.46 3.31
N LEU A 46 -15.76 -14.45 2.51
CA LEU A 46 -16.62 -15.55 2.04
C LEU A 46 -16.82 -16.60 3.15
N PHE A 47 -15.78 -16.92 3.90
CA PHE A 47 -15.79 -17.99 4.90
C PHE A 47 -16.09 -17.53 6.34
N ALA A 48 -16.15 -16.22 6.62
CA ALA A 48 -16.41 -15.71 7.97
C ALA A 48 -17.75 -16.18 8.55
N ALA A 49 -18.82 -16.20 7.75
CA ALA A 49 -20.14 -16.65 8.21
C ALA A 49 -20.16 -18.14 8.59
N PRO A 50 -19.81 -19.10 7.72
CA PRO A 50 -19.79 -20.51 8.09
C PRO A 50 -18.77 -20.81 9.20
N PHE A 51 -17.65 -20.09 9.26
CA PHE A 51 -16.68 -20.26 10.33
C PHE A 51 -17.18 -19.74 11.69
N ALA A 52 -17.96 -18.64 11.70
CA ALA A 52 -18.58 -18.12 12.92
C ALA A 52 -19.56 -19.11 13.53
N ASP A 53 -20.36 -19.77 12.71
CA ASP A 53 -21.35 -20.74 13.17
C ASP A 53 -20.70 -22.03 13.73
N ILE A 54 -19.42 -22.29 13.46
CA ILE A 54 -18.67 -23.46 13.98
C ILE A 54 -17.81 -23.07 15.18
N ALA A 55 -16.98 -22.03 15.04
CA ALA A 55 -15.96 -21.67 16.02
C ALA A 55 -16.46 -20.70 17.11
N PHE A 56 -17.46 -19.88 16.79
CA PHE A 56 -17.95 -18.80 17.67
C PHE A 56 -19.47 -18.81 17.83
N ALA A 57 -20.11 -19.97 17.69
CA ALA A 57 -21.57 -20.12 17.76
C ALA A 57 -22.19 -19.56 19.04
N SER A 58 -21.46 -19.64 20.16
CA SER A 58 -21.91 -19.18 21.48
C SER A 58 -21.75 -17.69 21.72
N PHE A 59 -21.11 -16.93 20.81
CA PHE A 59 -20.87 -15.51 20.98
C PHE A 59 -22.07 -14.67 20.52
N GLN A 60 -22.58 -13.83 21.42
CA GLN A 60 -23.60 -12.82 21.13
C GLN A 60 -23.02 -11.42 21.39
N PRO A 61 -23.30 -10.42 20.53
CA PRO A 61 -24.13 -10.47 19.33
C PRO A 61 -23.44 -11.16 18.13
N ARG A 62 -24.22 -11.71 17.20
CA ARG A 62 -23.70 -12.40 16.00
C ARG A 62 -22.71 -11.58 15.17
N LEU A 63 -22.87 -10.26 15.16
CA LEU A 63 -21.94 -9.34 14.49
C LEU A 63 -20.51 -9.47 15.04
N PHE A 64 -20.37 -9.69 16.35
CA PHE A 64 -19.08 -9.88 17.01
C PHE A 64 -18.44 -11.22 16.61
N ALA A 65 -19.23 -12.30 16.54
CA ALA A 65 -18.78 -13.60 16.06
C ALA A 65 -18.29 -13.54 14.60
N LEU A 66 -19.02 -12.84 13.73
CA LEU A 66 -18.61 -12.62 12.33
C LEU A 66 -17.31 -11.82 12.22
N ALA A 67 -17.18 -10.75 13.01
CA ALA A 67 -15.96 -9.95 13.04
C ALA A 67 -14.76 -10.78 13.51
N LEU A 68 -14.93 -11.56 14.58
CA LEU A 68 -13.87 -12.40 15.11
C LEU A 68 -13.46 -13.51 14.13
N SER A 69 -14.44 -14.16 13.48
CA SER A 69 -14.19 -15.12 12.40
C SER A 69 -13.41 -14.52 11.24
N PHE A 70 -13.83 -13.34 10.78
CA PHE A 70 -13.14 -12.64 9.70
C PHE A 70 -11.69 -12.36 10.08
N ILE A 71 -11.45 -11.81 11.27
CA ILE A 71 -10.10 -11.51 11.76
C ILE A 71 -9.28 -12.79 11.88
N SER A 72 -9.82 -13.86 12.47
CA SER A 72 -9.12 -15.14 12.60
C SER A 72 -8.74 -15.73 11.24
N LEU A 73 -9.68 -15.80 10.29
CA LEU A 73 -9.43 -16.33 8.94
C LEU A 73 -8.44 -15.46 8.17
N PHE A 74 -8.54 -14.14 8.29
CA PHE A 74 -7.61 -13.21 7.67
C PHE A 74 -6.19 -13.42 8.21
N VAL A 75 -6.03 -13.54 9.53
CA VAL A 75 -4.73 -13.84 10.16
C VAL A 75 -4.18 -15.19 9.69
N ILE A 76 -5.00 -16.24 9.64
CA ILE A 76 -4.59 -17.55 9.14
C ILE A 76 -4.12 -17.46 7.68
N ALA A 77 -4.86 -16.77 6.82
CA ALA A 77 -4.48 -16.55 5.43
C ALA A 77 -3.16 -15.76 5.31
N CYS A 78 -2.96 -14.73 6.15
CA CYS A 78 -1.69 -14.00 6.21
C CYS A 78 -0.52 -14.88 6.66
N LEU A 79 -0.74 -15.82 7.58
CA LEU A 79 0.31 -16.78 8.00
C LEU A 79 0.68 -17.72 6.85
N ILE A 80 -0.31 -18.28 6.15
CA ILE A 80 -0.09 -19.14 4.97
C ILE A 80 0.69 -18.37 3.90
N GLN A 81 0.32 -17.12 3.64
CA GLN A 81 1.01 -16.25 2.69
C GLN A 81 2.49 -16.04 3.07
N LYS A 82 2.82 -15.84 4.35
CA LYS A 82 4.22 -15.70 4.79
C LYS A 82 5.05 -16.94 4.46
N ILE A 83 4.48 -18.12 4.70
CA ILE A 83 5.13 -19.40 4.38
C ILE A 83 5.33 -19.51 2.86
N LEU A 84 4.25 -19.30 2.09
CA LEU A 84 4.27 -19.40 0.63
C LEU A 84 5.30 -18.44 0.01
N ARG A 85 5.36 -17.20 0.51
CA ARG A 85 6.38 -16.21 0.13
C ARG A 85 7.80 -16.73 0.31
N SER A 86 8.10 -17.37 1.44
CA SER A 86 9.43 -17.91 1.73
C SER A 86 9.81 -18.97 0.69
N LEU A 87 8.86 -19.84 0.34
CA LEU A 87 9.06 -20.88 -0.67
C LEU A 87 9.28 -20.28 -2.07
N LEU A 88 8.45 -19.32 -2.49
CA LEU A 88 8.60 -18.65 -3.79
C LEU A 88 9.94 -17.93 -3.90
N THR A 89 10.36 -17.25 -2.83
CA THR A 89 11.65 -16.53 -2.83
C THR A 89 12.82 -17.50 -2.97
N GLY A 90 12.76 -18.65 -2.29
CA GLY A 90 13.73 -19.73 -2.45
C GLY A 90 13.75 -20.31 -3.87
N ALA A 91 12.58 -20.57 -4.46
CA ALA A 91 12.46 -21.09 -5.81
C ALA A 91 13.05 -20.14 -6.87
N VAL A 92 12.78 -18.85 -6.77
CA VAL A 92 13.32 -17.83 -7.69
C VAL A 92 14.84 -17.76 -7.60
N SER A 93 15.40 -17.90 -6.40
CA SER A 93 16.84 -17.95 -6.20
C SER A 93 17.46 -19.19 -6.84
N ALA A 94 16.76 -20.34 -6.81
CA ALA A 94 17.25 -21.58 -7.41
C ALA A 94 17.34 -21.53 -8.95
N VAL A 95 16.50 -20.73 -9.61
CA VAL A 95 16.48 -20.55 -11.07
C VAL A 95 17.54 -19.53 -11.55
N GLY A 96 18.29 -18.90 -10.62
CA GLY A 96 19.32 -17.90 -10.97
C GLY A 96 18.78 -16.52 -11.37
N LEU A 97 17.46 -16.33 -11.35
CA LEU A 97 16.80 -15.04 -11.67
C LEU A 97 16.76 -14.06 -10.49
N GLY A 98 17.46 -14.37 -9.39
CA GLY A 98 17.46 -13.57 -8.18
C GLY A 98 17.84 -12.11 -8.43
N PHE A 99 18.86 -11.83 -9.25
CA PHE A 99 19.29 -10.46 -9.55
C PHE A 99 18.24 -9.65 -10.30
N ALA A 100 17.67 -10.21 -11.38
CA ALA A 100 16.60 -9.57 -12.14
C ALA A 100 15.35 -9.33 -11.26
N ASN A 101 14.97 -10.30 -10.43
CA ASN A 101 13.86 -10.17 -9.49
C ASN A 101 14.08 -9.02 -8.49
N ARG A 102 15.32 -8.80 -8.04
CA ARG A 102 15.68 -7.69 -7.13
C ARG A 102 15.66 -6.33 -7.82
N ILE A 103 16.17 -6.22 -9.06
CA ILE A 103 16.11 -4.96 -9.83
C ILE A 103 14.65 -4.57 -10.09
N LEU A 104 13.84 -5.51 -10.60
CA LEU A 104 12.41 -5.26 -10.81
C LEU A 104 11.69 -4.91 -9.51
N GLY A 105 12.13 -5.51 -8.39
CA GLY A 105 11.65 -5.15 -7.05
C GLY A 105 11.99 -3.70 -6.69
N GLY A 106 13.18 -3.21 -7.04
CA GLY A 106 13.57 -1.82 -6.86
C GLY A 106 12.71 -0.85 -7.68
N VAL A 107 12.42 -1.18 -8.94
CA VAL A 107 11.51 -0.39 -9.81
C VAL A 107 10.11 -0.34 -9.21
N PHE A 108 9.58 -1.49 -8.77
CA PHE A 108 8.30 -1.56 -8.09
C PHE A 108 8.28 -0.74 -6.77
N GLY A 109 9.39 -0.79 -6.02
CA GLY A 109 9.60 0.03 -4.83
C GLY A 109 9.60 1.52 -5.10
N ALA A 110 10.22 1.96 -6.19
CA ALA A 110 10.19 3.36 -6.62
C ALA A 110 8.76 3.82 -6.92
N LEU A 111 8.01 3.05 -7.72
CA LEU A 111 6.62 3.33 -8.03
C LEU A 111 5.75 3.42 -6.77
N LYS A 112 5.94 2.50 -5.82
CA LYS A 112 5.23 2.49 -4.55
C LYS A 112 5.62 3.69 -3.67
N GLY A 113 6.90 4.05 -3.65
CA GLY A 113 7.40 5.22 -2.94
C GLY A 113 6.78 6.51 -3.49
N ILE A 114 6.75 6.67 -4.82
CA ILE A 114 6.08 7.79 -5.49
C ILE A 114 4.61 7.84 -5.09
N LEU A 115 3.89 6.72 -5.19
CA LEU A 115 2.47 6.63 -4.82
C LEU A 115 2.23 7.05 -3.35
N ILE A 116 3.05 6.55 -2.42
CA ILE A 116 2.95 6.90 -1.00
C ILE A 116 3.16 8.40 -0.78
N ILE A 117 4.19 8.99 -1.39
CA ILE A 117 4.46 10.43 -1.27
C ILE A 117 3.31 11.25 -1.88
N THR A 118 2.80 10.88 -3.06
CA THR A 118 1.64 11.56 -3.65
C THR A 118 0.45 11.56 -2.69
N LEU A 119 0.14 10.42 -2.06
CA LEU A 119 -0.94 10.34 -1.08
C LEU A 119 -0.67 11.20 0.15
N LEU A 120 0.57 11.20 0.68
CA LEU A 120 0.94 12.05 1.81
C LEU A 120 0.82 13.54 1.48
N VAL A 121 1.28 13.96 0.29
CA VAL A 121 1.17 15.33 -0.20
C VAL A 121 -0.29 15.73 -0.40
N MET A 122 -1.12 14.83 -0.91
CA MET A 122 -2.56 15.05 -1.07
C MET A 122 -3.27 15.26 0.28
N LEU A 123 -2.85 14.56 1.33
CA LEU A 123 -3.37 14.77 2.69
C LEU A 123 -2.80 16.06 3.30
N ALA A 124 -1.51 16.31 3.12
CA ALA A 124 -0.83 17.49 3.66
C ALA A 124 -1.30 18.80 3.00
N SER A 125 -1.67 18.78 1.71
CA SER A 125 -2.20 19.95 1.01
C SER A 125 -3.56 20.41 1.54
N LYS A 126 -4.26 19.56 2.31
CA LYS A 126 -5.50 19.89 3.02
C LYS A 126 -5.26 20.49 4.42
N THR A 127 -4.01 20.72 4.81
CA THR A 127 -3.62 21.26 6.13
C THR A 127 -2.88 22.60 5.97
N ASP A 128 -2.36 23.18 7.05
CA ASP A 128 -1.60 24.45 7.02
C ASP A 128 -0.14 24.29 6.53
N LEU A 129 0.30 23.05 6.23
CA LEU A 129 1.65 22.76 5.72
C LEU A 129 2.04 23.51 4.43
N PRO A 130 1.14 23.75 3.45
CA PRO A 130 1.46 24.49 2.24
C PRO A 130 1.92 25.94 2.44
N ASP A 131 1.56 26.55 3.58
CA ASP A 131 1.94 27.92 3.91
C ASP A 131 3.31 28.02 4.60
N THR A 132 3.94 26.89 4.91
CA THR A 132 5.28 26.87 5.49
C THR A 132 6.37 27.18 4.45
N GLU A 133 7.42 27.87 4.91
CA GLU A 133 8.58 28.19 4.08
C GLU A 133 9.26 26.92 3.53
N GLU A 134 9.28 25.83 4.31
CA GLU A 134 9.84 24.54 3.90
C GLU A 134 9.08 23.90 2.72
N TRP A 135 7.76 24.08 2.68
CA TRP A 135 6.93 23.58 1.58
C TRP A 135 7.20 24.36 0.30
N ARG A 136 7.22 25.69 0.40
CA ARG A 136 7.42 26.61 -0.75
C ARG A 136 8.81 26.53 -1.35
N GLN A 137 9.84 26.26 -0.53
CA GLN A 137 11.21 26.14 -1.00
C GLN A 137 11.53 24.77 -1.61
N SER A 138 10.63 23.78 -1.50
CA SER A 138 10.90 22.42 -1.97
C SER A 138 10.91 22.30 -3.49
N TYR A 139 11.93 21.61 -4.02
CA TYR A 139 12.03 21.31 -5.45
C TYR A 139 11.17 20.12 -5.85
N THR A 140 10.99 19.17 -4.94
CA THR A 140 10.33 17.90 -5.23
C THR A 140 8.82 17.97 -5.04
N LEU A 141 8.34 18.74 -4.06
CA LEU A 141 6.91 18.84 -3.75
C LEU A 141 6.02 19.29 -4.92
N PRO A 142 6.39 20.27 -5.76
CA PRO A 142 5.55 20.69 -6.89
C PRO A 142 5.16 19.54 -7.83
N PHE A 143 6.08 18.61 -8.09
CA PHE A 143 5.80 17.42 -8.91
C PHE A 143 4.71 16.53 -8.30
N PHE A 144 4.78 16.31 -6.99
CA PHE A 144 3.80 15.50 -6.26
C PHE A 144 2.46 16.21 -6.09
N VAL A 145 2.46 17.54 -5.96
CA VAL A 145 1.24 18.36 -5.96
C VAL A 145 0.53 18.22 -7.32
N SER A 146 1.23 18.39 -8.44
CA SER A 146 0.65 18.17 -9.77
C SER A 146 0.10 16.76 -9.96
N LEU A 147 0.81 15.73 -9.49
CA LEU A 147 0.31 14.35 -9.52
C LEU A 147 -0.97 14.18 -8.70
N SER A 148 -1.02 14.79 -7.50
CA SER A 148 -2.21 14.73 -6.66
C SER A 148 -3.42 15.43 -7.30
N GLU A 149 -3.21 16.59 -7.91
CA GLU A 149 -4.25 17.32 -8.65
C GLU A 149 -4.75 16.51 -9.85
N ALA A 150 -3.85 15.86 -10.59
CA ALA A 150 -4.21 14.99 -11.70
C ALA A 150 -5.08 13.81 -11.26
N VAL A 151 -4.73 13.19 -10.12
CA VAL A 151 -5.54 12.11 -9.51
C VAL A 151 -6.90 12.63 -9.07
N LEU A 152 -6.95 13.80 -8.41
CA LEU A 152 -8.19 14.40 -7.93
C LEU A 152 -9.12 14.80 -9.06
N ASN A 153 -8.60 15.42 -10.12
CA ASN A 153 -9.37 15.82 -11.29
C ASN A 153 -10.03 14.62 -11.99
N HIS A 154 -9.33 13.48 -12.03
CA HIS A 154 -9.92 12.24 -12.54
C HIS A 154 -11.03 11.69 -11.64
N SER A 155 -10.93 11.89 -10.32
CA SER A 155 -11.97 11.46 -9.36
C SER A 155 -13.15 12.44 -9.22
N GLY A 156 -12.97 13.70 -9.60
CA GLY A 156 -14.01 14.76 -9.49
C GLY A 156 -15.08 14.73 -10.59
N GLY A 157 -14.89 13.92 -11.64
CA GLY A 157 -15.81 13.85 -12.79
C GLY A 157 -17.08 13.02 -12.60
N THR A 158 -17.37 12.49 -11.41
CA THR A 158 -18.56 11.66 -11.13
C THR A 158 -19.47 12.18 -10.02
N ALA A 159 -19.21 13.39 -9.49
CA ALA A 159 -19.94 13.91 -8.32
C ALA A 159 -20.75 15.20 -8.58
N GLU A 160 -21.01 15.58 -9.83
CA GLU A 160 -22.00 16.61 -10.16
C GLU A 160 -22.79 16.20 -11.42
N THR A 161 -23.81 15.38 -11.23
CA THR A 161 -25.05 15.61 -11.97
C THR A 161 -25.87 16.55 -11.10
N PRO A 162 -26.00 17.84 -11.46
CA PRO A 162 -27.08 18.65 -10.92
C PRO A 162 -28.38 17.91 -11.21
N GLU A 163 -29.17 17.64 -10.17
CA GLU A 163 -30.61 17.58 -10.35
C GLU A 163 -31.00 18.85 -11.11
N ASP A 164 -31.52 18.71 -12.31
CA ASP A 164 -32.46 19.67 -12.89
C ASP A 164 -33.34 18.95 -13.92
N ASP A 165 -34.65 19.13 -13.69
CA ASP A 165 -35.87 18.78 -14.43
C ASP A 165 -36.49 17.37 -14.30
#